data_AF-A0A2N6PJE4-F1
#
_entry.id   AF-A0A2N6PJE4-F1
#
_cell.length_a   1.000
_cell.length_b   1.000
_cell.length_c   1.000
_cell.angle_alpha   90.00
_cell.angle_beta   90.00
_cell.angle_gamma   90.00
#
_symmetry.space_group_name_H-M   'P 1'
#
loop_
_entity.id
_entity.type
_entity.pdbx_description
1 polymer ?
#
loop_
_entity_poly.entity_id
_entity_poly.type
_entity_poly.pdbx_seq_one_letter_code
_entity_poly.pdbx_strand_id
1 'polypeptide(L)'
;MSSNVYTSDVTVDSANKSQLEESIRLREQRLAANIDEFVGRVHPKALTRRATDNAKSVVINDDGSVKADRVALIGGAVLASAALVTLLVLRAKR
;
A
#
# COMPACT_ATOMS: atom_id res chain seq x y z
N MET A 1 7.36 -42.12 1.32
CA MET A 1 8.25 -41.12 1.95
C MET A 1 8.48 -40.02 0.93
N SER A 2 7.79 -38.88 1.05
CA SER A 2 8.00 -37.74 0.15
C SER A 2 9.26 -37.00 0.59
N SER A 3 10.29 -37.04 -0.24
CA SER A 3 11.49 -36.23 -0.05
C SER A 3 11.11 -34.76 -0.29
N ASN A 4 10.92 -33.99 0.78
CA ASN A 4 10.88 -32.54 0.67
C ASN A 4 12.26 -32.06 0.25
N VAL A 5 12.43 -31.75 -1.04
CA VAL A 5 13.60 -31.10 -1.67
C VAL A 5 13.69 -29.63 -1.23
N TYR A 6 13.60 -29.37 0.08
CA TYR A 6 13.69 -28.03 0.68
C TYR A 6 14.87 -27.87 1.64
N THR A 7 15.66 -28.93 1.85
CA THR A 7 16.95 -28.86 2.54
C THR A 7 18.06 -29.26 1.58
N SER A 8 18.30 -28.44 0.57
CA SER A 8 19.60 -28.48 -0.10
C SER A 8 20.57 -27.74 0.81
N ASP A 9 21.32 -28.47 1.64
CA ASP A 9 22.45 -27.99 2.48
C ASP A 9 23.63 -27.42 1.64
N VAL A 10 23.35 -26.93 0.43
CA VAL A 10 24.29 -26.20 -0.41
C VAL A 10 24.15 -24.74 -0.04
N THR A 11 24.97 -24.31 0.90
CA THR A 11 25.23 -22.89 1.14
C THR A 11 25.75 -22.27 -0.16
N VAL A 12 25.51 -20.97 -0.38
CA VAL A 12 26.04 -20.21 -1.54
C VAL A 12 27.55 -20.40 -1.75
N ASP A 13 28.25 -20.78 -0.69
CA ASP A 13 29.68 -21.05 -0.61
C ASP A 13 30.12 -22.36 -1.31
N SER A 14 29.22 -23.32 -1.53
CA SER A 14 29.52 -24.62 -2.15
C SER A 14 28.80 -24.87 -3.48
N ALA A 15 27.98 -23.92 -3.94
CA ALA A 15 27.23 -24.03 -5.18
C ALA A 15 28.12 -23.72 -6.40
N ASN A 16 28.05 -24.56 -7.44
CA ASN A 16 28.69 -24.22 -8.71
C ASN A 16 27.88 -23.16 -9.49
N LYS A 17 28.52 -22.50 -10.47
CA LYS A 17 27.90 -21.41 -11.26
C LYS A 17 26.53 -21.80 -11.87
N SER A 18 26.43 -22.99 -12.46
CA SER A 18 25.19 -23.45 -13.10
C SER A 18 24.05 -23.69 -12.10
N GLN A 19 24.37 -24.14 -10.89
CA GLN A 19 23.41 -24.34 -9.81
C GLN A 19 22.89 -23.01 -9.27
N LEU A 20 23.77 -22.00 -9.17
CA LEU A 20 23.38 -20.65 -8.78
C LEU A 20 22.44 -20.03 -9.80
N GLU A 21 22.78 -20.10 -11.09
CA GLU A 21 21.95 -19.57 -12.19
C GLU A 21 20.55 -20.22 -12.20
N GLU A 22 20.47 -21.54 -12.04
CA GLU A 22 19.18 -22.23 -11.98
C GLU A 22 18.40 -21.87 -10.71
N SER A 23 19.08 -21.70 -9.57
CA SER A 23 18.42 -21.27 -8.32
C SER A 23 17.87 -19.85 -8.40
N ILE A 24 18.55 -18.94 -9.11
CA ILE A 24 18.09 -17.56 -9.35
C ILE A 24 16.86 -17.60 -10.25
N ARG A 25 16.91 -18.34 -11.36
CA ARG A 25 15.79 -18.49 -12.30
C ARG A 25 14.53 -19.02 -11.60
N LEU A 26 14.67 -20.05 -10.75
CA LEU A 26 13.56 -20.60 -9.97
C LEU A 26 13.01 -19.61 -8.94
N ARG A 27 13.88 -18.80 -8.32
CA ARG A 27 13.46 -17.74 -7.39
C ARG A 27 12.72 -16.62 -8.10
N GLU A 28 13.21 -16.16 -9.25
CA GLU A 28 12.57 -15.13 -10.08
C GLU A 28 11.17 -15.55 -10.54
N GLN A 29 11.00 -16.80 -10.98
CA GLN A 29 9.68 -17.33 -11.35
C GLN A 29 8.69 -17.32 -10.19
N ARG A 30 9.15 -17.70 -8.98
CA ARG A 30 8.31 -17.63 -7.77
C ARG A 30 8.00 -16.20 -7.38
N LEU A 31 8.96 -15.29 -7.49
CA LEU A 31 8.77 -13.85 -7.24
C LEU A 31 7.72 -13.27 -8.19
N ALA A 32 7.83 -13.52 -9.50
CA ALA A 32 6.87 -13.04 -10.50
C ALA A 32 5.46 -13.56 -10.22
N ALA A 33 5.31 -14.87 -9.96
CA ALA A 33 4.02 -15.47 -9.63
C ALA A 33 3.40 -14.87 -8.36
N ASN A 34 4.21 -14.64 -7.33
CA ASN A 34 3.74 -14.04 -6.07
C ASN A 34 3.40 -12.56 -6.22
N ILE A 35 4.10 -11.82 -7.08
CA ILE A 35 3.82 -10.41 -7.36
C ILE A 35 2.49 -10.28 -8.09
N ASP A 36 2.22 -11.11 -9.10
CA ASP A 36 0.94 -11.07 -9.83
C ASP A 36 -0.25 -11.41 -8.92
N GLU A 37 -0.09 -12.40 -8.03
CA GLU A 37 -1.11 -12.72 -7.02
C GLU A 37 -1.29 -11.59 -6.00
N PHE A 38 -0.20 -10.95 -5.56
CA PHE A 38 -0.25 -9.83 -4.64
C PHE A 38 -0.93 -8.60 -5.27
N VAL A 39 -0.60 -8.28 -6.52
CA VAL A 39 -1.23 -7.19 -7.28
C VAL A 39 -2.71 -7.48 -7.51
N GLY A 40 -3.08 -8.73 -7.78
CA GLY A 40 -4.48 -9.15 -7.86
C GLY A 40 -5.24 -8.98 -6.53
N ARG A 41 -4.60 -9.32 -5.40
CA ARG A 41 -5.19 -9.23 -4.05
C ARG A 41 -5.23 -7.80 -3.52
N VAL A 42 -4.23 -6.99 -3.86
CA VAL A 42 -4.09 -5.58 -3.47
C VAL A 42 -4.52 -4.67 -4.63
N HIS A 43 -5.56 -5.11 -5.35
CA HIS A 43 -6.10 -4.36 -6.47
C HIS A 43 -6.37 -2.92 -6.00
N PRO A 44 -5.90 -1.88 -6.71
CA PRO A 44 -5.99 -0.49 -6.24
C PRO A 44 -7.44 -0.09 -5.95
N LYS A 45 -8.41 -0.67 -6.66
CA LYS A 45 -9.84 -0.51 -6.41
C LYS A 45 -10.30 -1.02 -5.04
N ALA A 46 -9.71 -2.08 -4.51
CA ALA A 46 -10.02 -2.61 -3.19
C ALA A 46 -9.44 -1.72 -2.08
N LEU A 47 -8.22 -1.19 -2.29
CA LEU A 47 -7.62 -0.21 -1.40
C LEU A 47 -8.41 1.10 -1.37
N THR A 48 -8.80 1.63 -2.53
CA THR A 48 -9.57 2.88 -2.60
C THR A 48 -10.96 2.72 -1.99
N ARG A 49 -11.61 1.56 -2.18
CA ARG A 49 -12.90 1.28 -1.54
C ARG A 49 -12.79 1.24 -0.03
N ARG A 50 -11.79 0.53 0.52
CA ARG A 50 -11.51 0.52 1.97
C ARG A 50 -11.17 1.90 2.51
N ALA A 51 -10.38 2.69 1.79
CA ALA A 51 -10.05 4.06 2.18
C ALA A 51 -11.30 4.95 2.19
N THR A 52 -12.19 4.79 1.21
CA THR A 52 -13.45 5.55 1.12
C THR A 52 -14.43 5.13 2.22
N ASP A 53 -14.54 3.84 2.50
CA ASP A 53 -15.41 3.32 3.56
C ASP A 53 -14.94 3.80 4.94
N ASN A 54 -13.62 3.82 5.18
CA ASN A 54 -13.02 4.41 6.38
C ASN A 54 -13.22 5.94 6.45
N ALA A 55 -13.14 6.65 5.31
CA ALA A 55 -13.40 8.09 5.30
C ALA A 55 -14.87 8.41 5.60
N LYS A 56 -15.80 7.62 5.06
CA LYS A 56 -17.25 7.77 5.31
C LYS A 56 -17.61 7.52 6.77
N SER A 57 -17.02 6.52 7.44
CA SER A 57 -17.30 6.25 8.87
C SER A 57 -16.83 7.36 9.83
N VAL A 58 -15.86 8.18 9.40
CA VAL A 58 -15.43 9.37 10.15
C VAL A 58 -16.47 10.48 10.09
N VAL A 59 -17.20 10.61 8.98
CA VAL A 59 -18.16 11.72 8.74
C VAL A 59 -19.62 11.32 8.87
N ILE A 60 -19.95 10.03 8.85
CA ILE A 60 -21.31 9.48 8.93
C ILE A 60 -21.40 8.55 10.15
N ASN A 61 -22.46 8.68 10.93
CA ASN A 61 -22.82 7.82 12.05
C ASN A 61 -23.43 6.48 11.57
N ASP A 62 -23.52 5.50 12.46
CA ASP A 62 -24.11 4.18 12.16
C ASP A 62 -25.62 4.25 11.83
N ASP A 63 -26.28 5.36 12.17
CA ASP A 63 -27.69 5.66 11.84
C ASP A 63 -27.86 6.39 10.50
N GLY A 64 -26.78 6.67 9.77
CA GLY A 64 -26.77 7.38 8.50
C GLY A 64 -26.75 8.91 8.60
N SER A 65 -26.76 9.48 9.81
CA SER A 65 -26.66 10.93 10.01
C SER A 65 -25.22 11.44 9.86
N VAL A 66 -25.05 12.66 9.37
CA VAL A 66 -23.74 13.29 9.22
C VAL A 66 -23.28 13.83 10.57
N LYS A 67 -22.04 13.50 10.99
CA LYS A 67 -21.40 14.05 12.19
C LYS A 67 -21.04 15.52 11.94
N ALA A 68 -21.99 16.43 12.18
CA ALA A 68 -21.85 17.86 11.94
C ALA A 68 -20.56 18.45 12.55
N ASP A 69 -20.21 18.08 13.78
CA ASP A 69 -18.97 18.49 14.45
C ASP A 69 -17.70 18.06 13.70
N ARG A 70 -17.68 16.83 13.14
CA ARG A 70 -16.52 16.31 12.41
C ARG A 70 -16.38 16.96 11.04
N VAL A 71 -17.50 17.18 10.36
CA VAL A 71 -17.51 17.89 9.07
C VAL A 71 -17.10 19.34 9.24
N ALA A 72 -17.58 20.03 10.29
CA ALA A 72 -17.17 21.40 10.60
C ALA A 72 -15.67 21.48 10.89
N LEU A 73 -15.13 20.56 11.68
CA LEU A 73 -13.70 20.52 12.02
C LEU A 73 -12.82 20.24 10.79
N ILE A 74 -13.18 19.24 9.98
CA ILE A 74 -12.43 18.92 8.75
C ILE A 74 -12.53 20.05 7.74
N GLY A 75 -13.74 20.59 7.52
CA GLY A 75 -13.97 21.73 6.63
C GLY A 75 -13.18 22.97 7.07
N GLY A 76 -13.19 23.27 8.36
CA GLY A 76 -12.40 24.36 8.94
C GLY A 76 -10.90 24.19 8.73
N ALA A 77 -10.36 22.98 8.93
CA ALA A 77 -8.94 22.70 8.73
C ALA A 77 -8.51 22.83 7.26
N VAL A 78 -9.33 22.36 6.31
CA VAL A 78 -9.07 22.50 4.87
C VAL A 78 -9.10 23.97 4.45
N LEU A 79 -10.10 24.74 4.90
CA LEU A 79 -10.19 26.16 4.59
C LEU A 79 -9.03 26.96 5.19
N ALA A 80 -8.66 26.67 6.45
CA ALA A 80 -7.54 27.34 7.11
C ALA A 80 -6.20 27.07 6.42
N SER A 81 -5.95 25.82 6.02
CA SER A 81 -4.73 25.45 5.29
C SER A 81 -4.68 26.09 3.90
N ALA A 82 -5.79 26.11 3.15
CA ALA A 82 -5.87 26.79 1.86
C ALA A 82 -5.63 28.31 1.99
N ALA A 83 -6.22 28.95 3.01
CA ALA A 83 -5.99 30.36 3.29
C ALA A 83 -4.53 30.64 3.65
N LEU A 84 -3.90 29.79 4.47
CA LEU A 84 -2.49 29.90 4.84
C LEU A 84 -1.58 29.79 3.61
N VAL A 85 -1.78 28.78 2.77
CA VAL A 85 -0.99 28.59 1.55
C VAL A 85 -1.15 29.80 0.63
N THR A 86 -2.37 30.28 0.45
CA THR A 86 -2.65 31.47 -0.38
C THR A 86 -1.93 32.71 0.17
N LEU A 87 -1.97 32.93 1.49
CA LEU A 87 -1.26 34.02 2.16
C LEU A 87 0.26 33.92 1.96
N LEU A 88 0.83 32.73 2.12
CA LEU A 88 2.27 32.50 1.96
C LEU A 88 2.71 32.75 0.51
N VAL A 89 1.92 32.30 -0.48
CA VAL A 89 2.19 32.56 -1.90
C VAL A 89 2.11 34.06 -2.22
N LEU A 90 1.11 34.78 -1.68
CA LEU A 90 0.99 36.23 -1.83
C LEU A 90 2.17 36.98 -1.19
N ARG A 91 2.67 36.50 -0.05
CA ARG A 91 3.85 37.08 0.62
C ARG A 91 5.15 36.78 -0.11
N ALA A 92 5.31 35.60 -0.70
CA ALA A 92 6.50 35.23 -1.45
C ALA A 92 6.65 35.99 -2.78
N LYS A 93 5.57 36.62 -3.28
CA LYS A 93 5.55 37.37 -4.54
C LYS A 93 5.77 38.88 -4.37
N ARG A 94 5.79 39.39 -3.13
CA ARG A 94 6.12 40.78 -2.80
C ARG A 94 7.57 40.89 -2.36
#